data_AF-A0A1V5QZ74-F1
#
_entry.id   AF-A0A1V5QZ74-F1
#
_cell.length_a   1.000
_cell.length_b   1.000
_cell.length_c   1.000
_cell.angle_alpha   90.00
_cell.angle_beta   90.00
_cell.angle_gamma   90.00
#
_symmetry.space_group_name_H-M   'P 1'
#
loop_
_entity.id
_entity.type
_entity.pdbx_description
1 polymer ?
#
loop_
_entity_poly.entity_id
_entity_poly.type
_entity_poly.pdbx_seq_one_letter_code
_entity_poly.pdbx_strand_id
1 'polypeptide(L)'
;MTGAAGASGPLQARFEDGLRFLAAALALGASARSDAASVSAALDALRCFLAVFDAAAQRRLPDPEGEMARLRDQCLALLTIRQTSADAAFHALEAAKLARDLAARLLPKLMAG
;
A
#
# COMPACT_ATOMS: atom_id res chain seq x y z
N MET A 1 35.58 -1.91 -7.15
CA MET A 1 35.02 -1.28 -5.93
C MET A 1 33.51 -1.19 -6.09
N THR A 2 32.79 -2.03 -5.38
CA THR A 2 31.33 -2.25 -5.45
C THR A 2 30.58 -1.10 -4.76
N GLY A 3 29.95 -0.24 -5.54
CA GLY A 3 29.05 0.80 -5.05
C GLY A 3 27.70 0.23 -4.66
N ALA A 4 27.57 -0.21 -3.41
CA ALA A 4 26.28 -0.55 -2.80
C ALA A 4 25.56 0.75 -2.39
N ALA A 5 25.07 1.49 -3.38
CA ALA A 5 24.13 2.59 -3.19
C ALA A 5 22.93 2.31 -4.10
N GLY A 6 21.73 2.12 -3.57
CA GLY A 6 20.53 2.37 -4.37
C GLY A 6 19.35 1.41 -4.27
N ALA A 7 19.35 0.33 -3.48
CA ALA A 7 18.14 -0.50 -3.35
C ALA A 7 17.12 0.08 -2.35
N SER A 8 17.59 0.74 -1.28
CA SER A 8 16.72 1.25 -0.21
C SER A 8 16.05 2.59 -0.54
N GLY A 9 16.71 3.45 -1.31
CA GLY A 9 16.18 4.76 -1.73
C GLY A 9 14.90 4.68 -2.56
N PRO A 10 14.81 3.80 -3.58
CA PRO A 10 13.60 3.62 -4.38
C PRO A 10 12.40 3.11 -3.57
N LEU A 11 12.60 2.22 -2.60
CA LEU A 11 11.52 1.67 -1.78
C LEU A 11 11.01 2.68 -0.76
N GLN A 12 11.90 3.45 -0.14
CA GLN A 12 11.52 4.55 0.73
C GLN A 12 10.75 5.63 -0.03
N ALA A 13 11.22 6.03 -1.22
CA ALA A 13 10.50 6.97 -2.08
C ALA A 13 9.09 6.45 -2.45
N ARG A 14 8.96 5.15 -2.77
CA ARG A 14 7.65 4.53 -3.05
C ARG A 14 6.73 4.53 -1.85
N PHE A 15 7.26 4.26 -0.66
CA PHE A 15 6.48 4.34 0.57
C PHE A 15 5.98 5.76 0.83
N GLU A 16 6.83 6.77 0.66
CA GLU A 16 6.44 8.18 0.79
C GLU A 16 5.39 8.61 -0.25
N ASP A 17 5.52 8.16 -1.50
CA ASP A 17 4.51 8.38 -2.53
C ASP A 17 3.17 7.75 -2.14
N GLY A 18 3.19 6.54 -1.57
CA GLY A 18 2.01 5.88 -1.03
C GLY A 18 1.33 6.71 0.06
N LEU A 19 2.10 7.33 0.97
CA LEU A 19 1.57 8.24 1.99
C LEU A 19 0.92 9.49 1.38
N ARG A 20 1.55 10.08 0.35
CA ARG A 20 1.01 11.25 -0.37
C ARG A 20 -0.33 10.93 -1.03
N PHE A 21 -0.43 9.79 -1.71
CA PHE A 21 -1.68 9.34 -2.34
C PHE A 21 -2.76 9.01 -1.32
N LEU A 22 -2.41 8.35 -0.20
CA LEU A 22 -3.36 8.05 0.87
C LEU A 22 -3.93 9.33 1.51
N ALA A 23 -3.08 10.33 1.74
CA ALA A 23 -3.53 11.63 2.26
C ALA A 23 -4.49 12.32 1.28
N ALA A 24 -4.20 12.28 -0.03
CA ALA A 24 -5.09 12.81 -1.05
C ALA A 24 -6.44 12.07 -1.08
N ALA A 25 -6.43 10.74 -1.01
CA ALA A 25 -7.64 9.93 -0.97
C ALA A 25 -8.53 10.30 0.24
N LEU A 26 -7.93 10.44 1.42
CA LEU A 26 -8.66 10.83 2.64
C LEU A 26 -9.27 12.23 2.54
N ALA A 27 -8.54 13.20 1.98
CA ALA A 27 -9.03 14.56 1.79
C ALA A 27 -10.19 14.63 0.78
N LEU A 28 -10.11 13.85 -0.30
CA LEU A 28 -11.14 13.75 -1.33
C LEU A 28 -12.40 13.06 -0.80
N GLY A 29 -12.25 11.96 -0.05
CA GLY A 29 -13.36 11.25 0.59
C GLY A 29 -14.07 12.10 1.65
N ALA A 30 -13.33 12.83 2.50
CA ALA A 30 -13.91 13.72 3.51
C ALA A 30 -14.70 14.89 2.91
N SER A 31 -14.35 15.32 1.69
CA SER A 31 -15.02 16.42 1.00
C SER A 31 -16.29 15.99 0.25
N ALA A 32 -16.61 14.68 0.19
CA ALA A 32 -17.69 14.09 -0.61
C ALA A 32 -17.75 14.60 -2.07
N ARG A 33 -16.63 15.12 -2.58
CA ARG A 33 -16.56 15.86 -3.85
C ARG A 33 -16.40 14.95 -5.06
N SER A 34 -15.71 13.83 -4.87
CA SER A 34 -15.44 12.89 -5.96
C SER A 34 -15.02 11.52 -5.41
N ASP A 35 -15.98 10.62 -5.32
CA ASP A 35 -15.74 9.22 -4.93
C ASP A 35 -14.75 8.55 -5.88
N ALA A 36 -14.86 8.80 -7.19
CA ALA A 36 -13.95 8.25 -8.20
C ALA A 36 -12.49 8.71 -8.04
N ALA A 37 -12.26 9.99 -7.70
CA ALA A 37 -10.92 10.50 -7.45
C ALA A 37 -10.34 9.95 -6.13
N SER A 38 -11.18 9.83 -5.09
CA SER A 38 -10.80 9.19 -3.82
C SER A 38 -10.40 7.73 -4.03
N VAL A 39 -11.19 6.97 -4.79
CA VAL A 39 -10.88 5.57 -5.14
C VAL A 39 -9.57 5.50 -5.92
N SER A 40 -9.38 6.34 -6.93
CA SER A 40 -8.15 6.33 -7.75
C SER A 40 -6.91 6.59 -6.90
N ALA A 41 -6.95 7.61 -6.03
CA ALA A 41 -5.85 7.93 -5.13
C ALA A 41 -5.59 6.80 -4.12
N ALA A 42 -6.64 6.15 -3.60
CA ALA A 42 -6.48 5.00 -2.71
C ALA A 42 -5.84 3.80 -3.42
N LEU A 43 -6.20 3.54 -4.68
CA LEU A 43 -5.58 2.49 -5.50
C LEU A 43 -4.12 2.79 -5.83
N ASP A 44 -3.78 4.05 -6.10
CA ASP A 44 -2.39 4.46 -6.32
C ASP A 44 -1.54 4.33 -5.05
N ALA A 45 -2.11 4.67 -3.88
CA ALA A 45 -1.48 4.39 -2.58
C ALA A 45 -1.22 2.89 -2.39
N LEU A 46 -2.22 2.05 -2.69
CA LEU A 46 -2.10 0.60 -2.59
C LEU A 46 -0.96 0.06 -3.47
N ARG A 47 -0.86 0.51 -4.73
CA ARG A 47 0.23 0.13 -5.66
C ARG A 47 1.61 0.48 -5.11
N CYS A 48 1.73 1.66 -4.50
CA CYS A 48 2.97 2.08 -3.85
C CYS A 48 3.37 1.16 -2.70
N PHE A 49 2.43 0.79 -1.83
CA PHE A 49 2.71 -0.11 -0.70
C PHE A 49 2.99 -1.55 -1.13
N LEU A 50 2.29 -2.05 -2.16
CA LEU A 50 2.55 -3.39 -2.72
C LEU A 50 3.98 -3.54 -3.26
N ALA A 51 4.58 -2.48 -3.80
CA ALA A 51 5.98 -2.52 -4.24
C ALA A 51 6.96 -2.82 -3.08
N VAL A 52 6.63 -2.40 -1.84
CA VAL A 52 7.40 -2.74 -0.64
C VAL A 52 7.26 -4.24 -0.31
N PHE A 53 6.08 -4.82 -0.56
CA PHE A 53 5.84 -6.25 -0.30
C PHE A 53 6.55 -7.12 -1.33
N ASP A 54 6.50 -6.72 -2.61
CA ASP A 54 7.24 -7.42 -3.67
C ASP A 54 8.73 -7.44 -3.37
N ALA A 55 9.28 -6.33 -2.86
CA ALA A 55 10.66 -6.28 -2.40
C ALA A 55 10.92 -7.21 -1.20
N ALA A 56 10.01 -7.26 -0.22
CA ALA A 56 10.12 -8.19 0.91
C ALA A 56 10.11 -9.65 0.46
N ALA A 57 9.23 -10.01 -0.48
CA ALA A 57 9.15 -11.33 -1.08
C ALA A 57 10.43 -11.68 -1.86
N GLN A 58 10.95 -10.75 -2.66
CA GLN A 58 12.20 -10.94 -3.41
C GLN A 58 13.40 -11.17 -2.49
N ARG A 59 13.47 -10.47 -1.35
CA ARG A 59 14.52 -10.64 -0.34
C ARG A 59 14.29 -11.85 0.57
N ARG A 60 13.23 -12.63 0.32
CA ARG A 60 12.80 -13.78 1.14
C ARG A 60 12.74 -13.43 2.62
N LEU A 61 12.28 -12.22 2.95
CA LEU A 61 12.03 -11.88 4.34
C LEU A 61 11.02 -12.90 4.89
N PRO A 62 11.34 -13.57 6.01
CA PRO A 62 10.45 -14.56 6.57
C PRO A 62 9.10 -13.88 6.88
N ASP A 63 8.04 -14.47 6.34
CA ASP A 63 6.64 -14.14 6.64
C ASP A 63 6.06 -15.30 7.48
N PRO A 64 6.50 -15.45 8.74
CA PRO A 64 6.19 -16.63 9.55
C PRO A 64 4.69 -16.76 9.85
N GLU A 65 3.94 -15.67 9.79
CA GLU A 65 2.51 -15.62 10.10
C GLU A 65 1.63 -15.57 8.84
N GLY A 66 2.23 -15.55 7.65
CA GLY A 66 1.52 -15.40 6.37
C GLY A 66 0.78 -14.06 6.27
N GLU A 67 1.29 -13.00 6.93
CA GLU A 67 0.67 -11.67 6.96
C GLU A 67 0.56 -11.09 5.56
N MET A 68 1.56 -11.31 4.69
CA MET A 68 1.55 -10.76 3.33
C MET A 68 0.48 -11.43 2.46
N ALA A 69 0.35 -12.76 2.55
CA ALA A 69 -0.69 -13.50 1.82
C ALA A 69 -2.09 -13.11 2.31
N ARG A 70 -2.29 -13.07 3.63
CA ARG A 70 -3.57 -12.64 4.25
C ARG A 70 -3.93 -11.21 3.89
N LEU A 71 -2.97 -10.29 3.89
CA LEU A 71 -3.22 -8.90 3.54
C LEU A 71 -3.57 -8.75 2.06
N ARG A 72 -2.90 -9.49 1.17
CA ARG A 72 -3.26 -9.54 -0.25
C ARG A 72 -4.69 -10.01 -0.43
N ASP A 73 -5.08 -11.09 0.26
CA ASP A 73 -6.44 -11.63 0.20
C ASP A 73 -7.47 -10.64 0.76
N GLN A 74 -7.14 -9.93 1.85
CA GLN A 74 -7.99 -8.87 2.42
C GLN A 74 -8.15 -7.69 1.44
N CYS A 75 -7.07 -7.23 0.81
CA CYS A 75 -7.14 -6.17 -0.19
C CYS A 75 -7.98 -6.62 -1.40
N LEU A 76 -7.79 -7.86 -1.88
CA LEU A 76 -8.57 -8.39 -2.99
C LEU A 76 -10.05 -8.51 -2.63
N ALA A 77 -10.39 -9.00 -1.43
CA ALA A 77 -11.76 -9.08 -0.94
C ALA A 77 -12.41 -7.70 -0.88
N LEU A 78 -11.70 -6.69 -0.38
CA LEU A 78 -12.16 -5.30 -0.35
C LEU A 78 -12.38 -4.72 -1.76
N LEU A 79 -11.67 -5.21 -2.77
CA LEU A 79 -11.78 -4.74 -4.16
C LEU A 79 -12.74 -5.54 -5.05
N THR A 80 -13.19 -6.73 -4.63
CA THR A 80 -14.01 -7.65 -5.45
C THR A 80 -15.47 -7.76 -5.01
N ILE A 81 -15.83 -7.27 -3.83
CA ILE A 81 -17.22 -7.27 -3.39
C ILE A 81 -18.03 -6.31 -4.30
N ARG A 82 -19.19 -6.77 -4.78
CA ARG A 82 -20.14 -6.00 -5.60
C ARG A 82 -20.57 -4.75 -4.84
N GLN A 83 -19.87 -3.65 -5.05
CA GLN A 83 -20.02 -2.43 -4.29
C GLN A 83 -20.85 -1.41 -5.06
N THR A 84 -21.76 -0.74 -4.36
CA THR A 84 -22.26 0.54 -4.83
C THR A 84 -21.08 1.53 -4.91
N SER A 85 -21.16 2.59 -5.72
CA SER A 85 -20.02 3.51 -5.90
C SER A 85 -19.49 4.12 -4.60
N ALA A 86 -20.34 4.24 -3.58
CA ALA A 86 -19.99 4.73 -2.25
C ALA A 86 -19.18 3.71 -1.43
N ASP A 87 -19.51 2.42 -1.52
CA ASP A 87 -18.77 1.36 -0.82
C ASP A 87 -17.34 1.24 -1.39
N ALA A 88 -17.16 1.45 -2.70
CA ALA A 88 -15.86 1.40 -3.37
C ALA A 88 -14.82 2.36 -2.77
N ALA A 89 -15.24 3.59 -2.46
CA ALA A 89 -14.34 4.56 -1.83
C ALA A 89 -13.92 4.13 -0.43
N PHE A 90 -14.88 3.64 0.36
CA PHE A 90 -14.61 3.13 1.70
C PHE A 90 -13.66 1.93 1.68
N HIS A 91 -13.95 0.92 0.86
CA HIS A 91 -13.15 -0.30 0.82
C HIS A 91 -11.76 -0.09 0.23
N ALA A 92 -11.60 0.78 -0.77
CA ALA A 92 -10.28 1.15 -1.29
C ALA A 92 -9.43 1.87 -0.23
N LEU A 93 -10.03 2.78 0.56
CA LEU A 93 -9.35 3.48 1.64
C LEU A 93 -8.91 2.53 2.77
N GLU A 94 -9.78 1.61 3.19
CA GLU A 94 -9.43 0.62 4.21
C GLU A 94 -8.31 -0.31 3.73
N ALA A 95 -8.35 -0.77 2.47
CA ALA A 95 -7.27 -1.56 1.88
C ALA A 95 -5.94 -0.78 1.87
N ALA A 96 -5.96 0.49 1.50
CA ALA A 96 -4.75 1.33 1.47
C ALA A 96 -4.18 1.59 2.89
N LYS A 97 -5.03 1.74 3.91
CA LYS A 97 -4.58 1.89 5.31
C LYS A 97 -3.93 0.60 5.83
N LEU A 98 -4.56 -0.55 5.59
CA LEU A 98 -4.00 -1.84 5.96
C LEU A 98 -2.64 -2.08 5.27
N ALA A 99 -2.55 -1.74 3.98
CA ALA A 99 -1.30 -1.84 3.22
C ALA A 99 -0.19 -0.93 3.77
N ARG A 100 -0.52 0.32 4.14
CA ARG A 100 0.41 1.25 4.79
C ARG A 100 1.00 0.64 6.07
N ASP A 101 0.16 0.09 6.93
CA ASP A 101 0.59 -0.38 8.26
C ASP A 101 1.56 -1.54 8.15
N LEU A 102 1.33 -2.48 7.22
CA LEU A 102 2.28 -3.56 6.98
C LEU A 102 3.55 -3.05 6.28
N ALA A 103 3.43 -2.15 5.31
CA ALA A 103 4.59 -1.57 4.62
C ALA A 103 5.51 -0.81 5.60
N ALA A 104 4.93 -0.11 6.57
CA ALA A 104 5.68 0.57 7.64
C ALA A 104 6.45 -0.41 8.55
N ARG A 105 5.93 -1.63 8.75
CA ARG A 105 6.63 -2.69 9.50
C ARG A 105 7.73 -3.38 8.69
N LEU A 106 7.54 -3.52 7.38
CA LEU A 106 8.47 -4.20 6.48
C LEU A 106 9.63 -3.30 6.02
N LEU A 107 9.36 -2.01 5.80
CA LEU A 107 10.35 -1.07 5.26
C LEU A 107 11.64 -1.03 6.11
N PRO A 108 11.62 -0.94 7.46
CA PRO A 108 12.84 -0.97 8.25
C PRO A 108 13.62 -2.27 8.11
N LYS A 109 12.94 -3.42 8.03
CA LYS A 109 13.56 -4.74 7.83
C LYS A 109 14.23 -4.83 6.45
N LEU A 110 13.61 -4.22 5.45
CA LEU A 110 14.15 -4.06 4.10
C LEU A 110 15.30 -3.06 4.01
N MET A 111 15.45 -2.15 4.97
CA MET A 111 16.57 -1.21 4.99
C MET A 111 17.76 -1.73 5.80
N ALA A 112 17.53 -2.68 6.71
CA ALA A 112 18.55 -3.25 7.59
C ALA A 112 19.37 -4.39 6.95
N GLY A 113 18.90 -4.97 5.84
CA GLY A 113 19.62 -5.98 5.07
C GLY A 113 20.15 -5.41 3.76
#